data_AF-A0A7J2YKE0-F1
#
_entry.id   AF-A0A7J2YKE0-F1
#
_cell.length_a   1.000
_cell.length_b   1.000
_cell.length_c   1.000
_cell.angle_alpha   90.00
_cell.angle_beta   90.00
_cell.angle_gamma   90.00
#
_symmetry.space_group_name_H-M   'P 1'
#
loop_
_entity.id
_entity.type
_entity.pdbx_description
1 polymer ?
#
loop_
_entity_poly.entity_id
_entity_poly.type
_entity_poly.pdbx_seq_one_letter_code
_entity_poly.pdbx_strand_id
1 'polypeptide(L)' 'MKVMVRGIYSTALLRLILKNGHEISLPTISQKERFGVWSTESPDVMVSDTQDKHAVKILGKTEYIEEFVR' A
#
# COMPACT_ATOMS: atom_id res chain seq x y z
N MET A 1 -9.65 -4.20 0.66
CA MET A 1 -9.19 -2.81 0.84
C MET A 1 -8.31 -2.37 -0.30
N LYS A 2 -8.36 -1.07 -0.62
CA LYS A 2 -7.49 -0.37 -1.58
C LYS A 2 -6.32 0.25 -0.85
N VAL A 3 -5.10 -0.10 -1.23
CA VAL A 3 -3.89 0.28 -0.52
C VAL A 3 -2.95 1.01 -1.45
N MET A 4 -2.54 2.21 -1.04
CA MET A 4 -1.49 2.97 -1.71
C MET A 4 -0.18 2.79 -0.97
N VAL A 5 0.90 2.44 -1.68
CA VAL A 5 2.22 2.26 -1.04
C VAL A 5 3.26 3.20 -1.66
N ARG A 6 4.05 3.83 -0.80
CA ARG A 6 5.23 4.63 -1.13
C ARG A 6 6.44 4.17 -0.31
N GLY A 7 7.62 4.66 -0.68
CA GLY A 7 8.86 4.35 0.04
C GLY A 7 9.66 3.20 -0.52
N ILE A 8 10.82 2.96 0.10
CA ILE A 8 11.82 2.01 -0.40
C ILE A 8 11.36 0.55 -0.33
N TYR A 9 10.46 0.23 0.60
CA TYR A 9 9.91 -1.12 0.79
C TYR A 9 8.70 -1.41 -0.11
N SER A 10 8.30 -0.47 -0.96
CA SER A 10 7.00 -0.52 -1.66
C SER A 10 6.78 -1.77 -2.49
N THR A 11 7.81 -2.31 -3.16
CA THR A 11 7.64 -3.52 -3.99
C THR A 11 7.35 -4.76 -3.14
N ALA A 12 8.05 -4.94 -2.02
CA ALA A 12 7.82 -6.08 -1.14
C ALA A 12 6.46 -5.98 -0.46
N LEU A 13 6.10 -4.78 0.01
CA LEU A 13 4.79 -4.53 0.63
C LEU A 13 3.64 -4.74 -0.34
N LEU A 14 3.75 -4.26 -1.58
CA LEU A 14 2.70 -4.46 -2.60
C LEU A 14 2.50 -5.94 -2.95
N ARG A 15 3.56 -6.75 -2.95
CA ARG A 15 3.43 -8.22 -3.10
C ARG A 15 2.66 -8.85 -1.94
N LEU A 16 2.93 -8.43 -0.70
CA LEU A 16 2.23 -8.91 0.48
C LEU A 16 0.74 -8.51 0.46
N ILE A 17 0.47 -7.25 0.11
CA ILE A 17 -0.89 -6.69 -0.03
C ILE A 17 -1.70 -7.49 -1.04
N LEU A 18 -1.15 -7.74 -2.24
CA LEU A 18 -1.81 -8.55 -3.26
C LEU A 18 -2.03 -9.99 -2.79
N LYS A 19 -1.06 -10.60 -2.10
CA LYS A 19 -1.18 -11.96 -1.54
C LYS A 19 -2.32 -12.06 -0.52
N ASN A 20 -2.58 -10.98 0.22
CA ASN A 20 -3.67 -10.89 1.21
C ASN A 20 -5.02 -10.50 0.58
N GLY A 21 -5.13 -10.45 -0.76
CA GLY A 21 -6.38 -10.16 -1.47
C GLY A 21 -6.76 -8.68 -1.46
N HIS A 22 -5.84 -7.79 -1.12
CA HIS A 22 -6.04 -6.36 -1.22
C HIS A 22 -5.65 -5.84 -2.62
N GLU A 23 -6.15 -4.66 -2.95
CA GLU A 23 -5.95 -4.02 -4.24
C GLU A 23 -4.95 -2.86 -4.14
N ILE A 24 -4.15 -2.65 -5.18
CA ILE A 24 -3.23 -1.52 -5.26
C ILE A 24 -3.97 -0.28 -5.77
N SER A 25 -3.92 0.81 -5.01
CA SER A 25 -4.51 2.10 -5.40
C SER A 25 -3.43 3.13 -5.75
N LEU A 26 -3.69 3.90 -6.81
CA LEU A 26 -2.85 5.01 -7.28
C LEU A 26 -1.35 4.65 -7.36
N PRO A 27 -0.97 3.56 -8.05
CA PRO A 27 0.43 3.16 -8.16
C PRO A 27 1.26 4.17 -8.95
N THR A 28 2.57 4.23 -8.65
CA THR A 28 3.56 4.91 -9.50
C THR A 28 3.70 4.20 -10.85
N ILE A 29 4.33 4.85 -11.83
CA ILE A 29 4.61 4.24 -13.14
C ILE A 29 5.38 2.92 -12.98
N SER A 30 6.45 2.93 -12.20
CA SER A 30 7.25 1.74 -11.92
C SER A 30 6.49 0.63 -11.19
N GLN A 31 5.48 0.96 -10.38
CA GLN A 31 4.61 -0.02 -9.76
C GLN A 31 3.62 -0.61 -10.78
N LYS A 32 3.05 0.20 -11.69
CA LYS A 32 2.18 -0.27 -12.77
C LYS A 32 2.89 -1.26 -13.70
N GLU A 33 4.16 -1.02 -14.00
CA GLU A 33 4.97 -1.94 -14.82
C GLU A 33 5.24 -3.28 -14.12
N ARG A 34 5.32 -3.27 -12.78
CA ARG A 34 5.60 -4.47 -11.97
C ARG A 34 4.36 -5.26 -11.58
N PHE A 35 3.21 -4.61 -11.50
CA PHE A 35 1.99 -5.19 -10.95
C PHE A 35 0.82 -5.00 -11.91
N GLY A 36 0.14 -6.09 -12.26
CA GLY A 36 -0.94 -6.08 -13.25
C GLY A 36 -2.31 -5.66 -12.73
N VAL A 37 -2.55 -5.69 -11.41
CA VAL A 37 -3.86 -5.39 -10.81
C VAL A 37 -3.76 -4.14 -9.94
N TRP A 38 -4.48 -3.08 -10.32
CA TRP A 38 -4.53 -1.80 -9.62
C TRP A 38 -5.75 -0.97 -10.05
N SER A 39 -6.14 -0.01 -9.24
CA SER A 39 -7.15 1.02 -9.57
C SER A 39 -6.64 2.44 -9.38
N THR A 40 -7.40 3.38 -9.96
CA THR A 40 -7.23 4.82 -9.76
C THR A 40 -8.14 5.38 -8.67
N GLU A 41 -8.86 4.53 -7.96
CA GLU A 41 -9.73 4.95 -6.86
C GLU A 41 -8.90 5.37 -5.65
N SER A 42 -9.46 6.25 -4.81
CA SER A 42 -8.81 6.69 -3.57
C SER A 42 -8.52 5.49 -2.65
N PRO A 43 -7.35 5.47 -1.98
CA PRO A 43 -6.99 4.40 -1.07
C PRO A 43 -7.76 4.48 0.25
N ASP A 44 -8.07 3.32 0.84
CA ASP A 44 -8.58 3.20 2.21
C ASP A 44 -7.45 3.45 3.22
N VAL A 45 -6.24 2.96 2.89
CA VAL A 45 -5.01 3.15 3.66
C VAL A 45 -3.81 3.47 2.77
N MET A 46 -2.93 4.33 3.29
CA MET A 46 -1.64 4.68 2.69
C MET A 46 -0.50 4.18 3.58
N VAL A 47 0.41 3.43 2.96
CA VAL A 47 1.59 2.85 3.61
C VAL A 47 2.84 3.54 3.06
N SER A 48 3.72 4.01 3.95
CA SER A 48 4.99 4.63 3.55
C SER A 48 6.07 4.41 4.59
N ASP A 49 7.34 4.50 4.18
CA ASP A 49 8.45 4.52 5.12
C ASP A 49 8.45 5.80 5.98
N THR A 50 9.04 5.69 7.17
CA THR A 50 9.43 6.86 7.96
C THR A 50 10.61 7.57 7.32
N GLN A 51 10.86 8.83 7.71
CA GLN A 51 11.91 9.65 7.11
C GLN A 51 13.32 9.04 7.29
N ASP A 52 13.56 8.37 8.43
CA ASP A 52 14.78 7.63 8.73
C ASP A 52 14.83 6.24 8.04
N LYS A 53 13.75 5.83 7.37
CA LYS A 53 13.60 4.55 6.64
C LYS A 53 13.69 3.30 7.53
N HIS A 54 13.59 3.46 8.84
CA HIS A 54 13.70 2.36 9.81
C HIS A 54 12.35 1.78 10.22
N ALA A 55 11.24 2.42 9.82
CA ALA A 55 9.91 1.92 10.07
C ALA A 55 8.97 2.21 8.90
N VAL A 56 7.76 1.66 8.98
CA VAL A 56 6.67 1.92 8.07
C VAL A 56 5.53 2.53 8.86
N LYS A 57 4.90 3.57 8.31
CA LYS A 57 3.69 4.19 8.84
C LYS A 57 2.49 3.87 7.95
N ILE A 58 1.34 3.73 8.59
CA ILE A 58 0.05 3.48 7.95
C ILE A 58 -0.86 4.65 8.30
N LEU A 59 -1.48 5.26 7.30
CA LEU A 59 -2.41 6.37 7.43
C LEU A 59 -3.74 5.99 6.78
N GLY A 60 -4.85 6.28 7.45
CA GLY A 60 -6.19 5.94 7.01
C GLY A 60 -7.18 6.18 8.14
N LYS A 61 -8.45 5.85 7.92
CA LYS A 61 -9.42 5.85 9.02
C LYS A 61 -9.14 4.68 9.97
N THR A 62 -9.47 4.85 11.26
CA THR A 62 -9.19 3.85 12.30
C THR A 62 -9.73 2.48 11.94
N GLU A 63 -10.97 2.39 11.45
CA GLU A 63 -11.61 1.14 11.07
C GLU A 63 -10.84 0.38 9.98
N TYR A 64 -10.27 1.09 9.00
CA TYR A 64 -9.48 0.49 7.94
C TYR A 64 -8.08 0.10 8.41
N ILE A 65 -7.46 0.89 9.30
CA ILE A 65 -6.17 0.53 9.88
C ILE A 65 -6.30 -0.75 10.70
N GLU A 66 -7.33 -0.85 11.54
CA GLU A 66 -7.57 -2.04 12.38
C GLU A 66 -7.86 -3.29 11.54
N GLU A 67 -8.60 -3.19 10.45
CA GLU A 67 -8.81 -4.30 9.51
C GLU A 67 -7.50 -4.71 8.82
N PHE A 68 -6.68 -3.74 8.40
CA PHE A 68 -5.48 -3.98 7.60
C PHE A 68 -4.33 -4.65 8.37
N VAL A 69 -4.23 -4.44 9.68
CA VAL A 69 -3.14 -4.98 10.51
C VAL A 69 -3.47 -6.33 11.17
N ARG A 70 -4.68 -6.85 10.95
CA ARG A 70 -5.10 -8.17 11.43
C ARG A 70 -4.59 -9.28 10.52
#